data_AF-A0A132PJK0-F1
#
_entry.id   AF-A0A132PJK0-F1
#
_cell.length_a   1.000
_cell.length_b   1.000
_cell.length_c   1.000
_cell.angle_alpha   90.00
_cell.angle_beta   90.00
_cell.angle_gamma   90.00
#
_symmetry.space_group_name_H-M   'P 1'
#
loop_
_entity.id
_entity.type
_entity.pdbx_description
1 polymer ?
#
loop_
_entity_poly.entity_id
_entity_poly.type
_entity_poly.pdbx_seq_one_letter_code
_entity_poly.pdbx_strand_id
1 'polypeptide(L)'
;MKTPACLTWRHPDPARVPCYLLTDRLHEGRMVKVSADQIPAIVAAWLAELGAGSPLVDELARAVWAGNWPTAHAVADQLSVEVAVAA
;
A
#
# COMPACT_ATOMS: atom_id res chain seq x y z
N MET A 1 7.41 -32.64 5.77
CA MET A 1 8.45 -32.08 6.66
C MET A 1 9.01 -30.84 5.98
N LYS A 2 9.08 -29.73 6.72
CA LYS A 2 9.37 -28.35 6.29
C LYS A 2 10.60 -28.19 5.41
N THR A 3 10.48 -27.30 4.41
CA THR A 3 11.29 -26.07 4.33
C THR A 3 10.61 -25.01 3.46
N PRO A 4 10.04 -23.93 4.02
CA PRO A 4 9.79 -22.73 3.24
C PRO A 4 11.12 -22.07 2.97
N ALA A 5 11.49 -21.94 1.70
CA ALA A 5 12.61 -21.12 1.28
C ALA A 5 12.27 -19.68 1.69
N CYS A 6 12.98 -19.18 2.71
CA CYS A 6 12.99 -17.79 3.09
C CYS A 6 13.49 -16.99 1.89
N LEU A 7 12.58 -16.56 1.01
CA LEU A 7 12.84 -15.48 0.09
C LEU A 7 13.16 -14.29 0.99
N THR A 8 14.44 -13.99 1.08
CA THR A 8 14.97 -12.78 1.70
C THR A 8 14.46 -11.62 0.85
N TRP A 9 13.23 -11.22 1.12
CA TRP A 9 12.76 -9.89 0.82
C TRP A 9 13.82 -8.98 1.41
N ARG A 10 14.54 -8.29 0.53
CA ARG A 10 15.40 -7.19 0.94
C ARG A 10 14.45 -6.20 1.57
N HIS A 11 14.31 -6.24 2.90
CA HIS A 11 13.67 -5.18 3.65
C HIS A 11 14.48 -3.93 3.31
N PRO A 12 13.90 -2.97 2.57
CA PRO A 12 14.53 -1.66 2.41
C PRO A 12 14.80 -1.13 3.81
N ASP A 13 15.98 -0.55 4.02
CA ASP A 13 16.34 0.03 5.32
C ASP A 13 15.24 1.01 5.76
N PRO A 14 14.52 0.75 6.88
CA PRO A 14 13.36 1.53 7.29
C PRO A 14 13.72 2.97 7.67
N ALA A 15 15.01 3.29 7.86
CA ALA A 15 15.46 4.65 8.15
C ALA A 15 15.65 5.51 6.89
N ARG A 16 15.53 4.95 5.68
CA ARG A 16 15.77 5.69 4.43
C ARG A 16 14.65 5.62 3.40
N VAL A 17 13.63 4.80 3.61
CA VAL A 17 12.45 4.79 2.73
C VAL A 17 11.45 5.85 3.18
N PRO A 18 10.92 6.67 2.25
CA PRO A 18 9.81 7.55 2.58
C PRO A 18 8.67 6.69 3.14
N CYS A 19 8.24 7.05 4.34
CA CYS A 19 7.08 6.43 4.94
C CYS A 19 5.83 7.10 4.37
N TYR A 20 4.83 6.31 4.03
CA TYR A 20 3.53 6.77 3.57
C TYR A 20 2.49 6.48 4.63
N LEU A 21 1.60 7.43 4.86
CA LEU A 21 0.41 7.24 5.67
C LEU A 21 -0.73 6.84 4.73
N LEU A 22 -1.27 5.65 4.95
CA LEU A 22 -2.49 5.18 4.31
C LEU A 22 -3.66 5.40 5.24
N THR A 23 -4.75 5.96 4.73
CA THR A 23 -6.03 6.07 5.43
C THR A 23 -7.08 5.26 4.69
N ASP A 24 -7.67 4.28 5.36
CA ASP A 24 -8.82 3.54 4.84
C ASP A 24 -10.09 4.36 5.05
N ARG A 25 -10.70 4.85 3.97
CA ARG A 25 -11.96 5.58 4.04
C ARG A 25 -13.18 4.66 4.00
N LEU A 26 -12.99 3.37 3.74
CA LEU A 26 -14.07 2.36 3.74
C LEU A 26 -14.41 1.89 5.15
N HIS A 27 -13.44 1.92 6.08
CA HIS A 27 -13.60 1.40 7.44
C HIS A 27 -13.10 2.39 8.50
N GLU A 28 -14.04 3.08 9.17
CA GLU A 28 -13.84 3.98 10.34
C GLU A 28 -12.64 4.96 10.31
N GLY A 29 -11.98 5.15 9.16
CA GLY A 29 -10.78 5.98 9.06
C GLY A 29 -9.51 5.35 9.61
N ARG A 30 -9.31 4.02 9.55
CA ARG A 30 -8.06 3.42 10.04
C ARG A 30 -6.84 3.97 9.30
N MET A 31 -5.80 4.33 10.04
CA MET A 31 -4.57 4.90 9.51
C MET A 31 -3.38 3.99 9.79
N VAL A 32 -2.54 3.75 8.78
CA VAL A 32 -1.34 2.90 8.89
C VAL A 32 -0.17 3.57 8.18
N LYS A 33 0.98 3.65 8.85
CA LYS A 33 2.25 4.11 8.27
C LYS A 33 3.00 2.91 7.68
N VAL A 34 3.33 2.98 6.39
CA VAL A 34 3.93 1.90 5.60
C VAL A 34 5.04 2.42 4.69
N SER A 35 5.92 1.54 4.24
CA SER A 35 6.80 1.81 3.10
C SER A 35 6.09 1.59 1.76
N ALA A 36 6.65 2.10 0.65
CA ALA A 36 6.06 1.94 -0.69
C ALA A 36 5.81 0.47 -1.09
N ASP A 37 6.68 -0.45 -0.67
CA ASP A 37 6.55 -1.88 -0.95
C ASP A 37 5.40 -2.55 -0.18
N GLN A 38 4.98 -1.96 0.93
CA GLN A 38 3.92 -2.50 1.78
C GLN A 38 2.52 -2.00 1.38
N ILE A 39 2.43 -0.92 0.60
CA ILE A 39 1.14 -0.34 0.15
C ILE A 39 0.22 -1.40 -0.49
N PRO A 40 0.69 -2.23 -1.45
CA PRO A 40 -0.19 -3.18 -2.12
C PRO A 40 -0.76 -4.22 -1.17
N ALA A 41 0.08 -4.75 -0.28
CA ALA A 41 -0.32 -5.78 0.67
C ALA A 41 -1.37 -5.25 1.66
N ILE A 42 -1.19 -4.03 2.16
CA ILE A 42 -2.12 -3.41 3.11
C ILE A 42 -3.45 -3.07 2.43
N VAL A 43 -3.43 -2.42 1.27
CA VAL A 43 -4.66 -2.07 0.55
C VAL A 43 -5.40 -3.32 0.08
N ALA A 44 -4.70 -4.36 -0.38
CA ALA A 44 -5.33 -5.63 -0.73
C ALA A 44 -5.98 -6.31 0.48
N ALA A 45 -5.33 -6.29 1.65
CA ALA A 45 -5.90 -6.82 2.88
C ALA A 45 -7.18 -6.06 3.27
N TRP A 46 -7.16 -4.73 3.16
CA TRP A 46 -8.32 -3.89 3.45
C TRP A 46 -9.51 -4.18 2.53
N LEU A 47 -9.27 -4.33 1.23
CA LEU A 47 -10.30 -4.72 0.28
C LEU A 47 -10.80 -6.15 0.54
N ALA A 48 -9.91 -7.08 0.87
CA ALA A 48 -10.27 -8.47 1.14
C ALA A 48 -11.16 -8.62 2.38
N GLU A 49 -10.99 -7.78 3.40
CA GLU A 49 -11.91 -7.71 4.55
C GLU A 49 -13.34 -7.33 4.14
N LEU A 50 -13.50 -6.58 3.05
CA LEU A 50 -14.79 -6.24 2.45
C LEU A 50 -15.25 -7.28 1.40
N GLY A 51 -14.49 -8.35 1.19
CA GLY A 51 -14.74 -9.35 0.15
C GLY A 51 -14.43 -8.87 -1.27
N ALA A 52 -13.68 -7.79 -1.43
CA ALA A 52 -13.31 -7.20 -2.71
C ALA A 52 -11.84 -7.45 -3.05
N GLY A 53 -11.55 -7.53 -4.36
CA GLY A 53 -10.19 -7.52 -4.89
C GLY A 53 -10.17 -6.66 -6.14
N SER A 54 -9.16 -5.80 -6.28
CA SER A 54 -9.09 -4.86 -7.40
C SER A 54 -7.69 -4.86 -8.03
N PRO A 55 -7.56 -4.96 -9.37
CA PRO A 55 -6.28 -4.83 -10.06
C PRO A 55 -5.67 -3.43 -9.91
N LEU A 56 -6.46 -2.45 -9.48
CA LEU A 56 -6.00 -1.08 -9.21
C LEU A 56 -4.99 -1.01 -8.06
N VAL A 57 -4.90 -2.04 -7.21
CA VAL A 57 -3.92 -2.09 -6.12
C VAL A 57 -2.48 -2.10 -6.66
N ASP A 58 -2.22 -2.89 -7.71
CA ASP A 58 -0.91 -2.94 -8.36
C ASP A 58 -0.60 -1.64 -9.12
N GLU A 59 -1.62 -1.00 -9.69
CA GLU A 59 -1.49 0.30 -10.36
C GLU A 59 -1.14 1.40 -9.36
N LEU A 60 -1.79 1.42 -8.19
CA LEU A 60 -1.47 2.34 -7.10
C LEU A 60 0.00 2.18 -6.67
N ALA A 61 0.44 0.94 -6.48
CA ALA A 61 1.84 0.62 -6.17
C ALA A 61 2.79 1.27 -7.18
N ARG A 62 2.54 1.02 -8.46
CA ARG A 62 3.38 1.50 -9.56
C ARG A 62 3.41 3.02 -9.61
N ALA A 63 2.27 3.68 -9.40
CA ALA A 63 2.19 5.14 -9.37
C ALA A 63 3.00 5.74 -8.21
N VAL A 64 2.89 5.17 -7.00
CA VAL A 64 3.68 5.60 -5.83
C VAL A 64 5.18 5.38 -6.06
N TRP A 65 5.56 4.20 -6.57
CA TRP A 65 6.96 3.90 -6.90
C TRP A 65 7.54 4.82 -7.98
N ALA A 66 6.74 5.22 -8.96
CA ALA A 66 7.14 6.16 -9.99
C ALA A 66 7.12 7.64 -9.54
N GLY A 67 6.65 7.92 -8.31
CA GLY A 67 6.43 9.30 -7.84
C GLY A 67 5.33 10.05 -8.60
N ASN A 68 4.47 9.33 -9.33
CA ASN A 68 3.36 9.90 -10.10
C ASN A 68 2.15 10.12 -9.18
N TRP A 69 2.26 11.15 -8.33
CA TRP A 69 1.24 11.51 -7.34
C TRP A 69 -0.16 11.78 -7.93
N PRO A 70 -0.32 12.45 -9.10
CA PRO A 70 -1.63 12.61 -9.73
C PRO A 70 -2.33 11.28 -10.00
N THR A 71 -1.63 10.31 -10.60
CA THR A 71 -2.19 8.97 -10.83
C THR A 71 -2.40 8.22 -9.52
N ALA A 72 -1.46 8.31 -8.58
CA ALA A 72 -1.59 7.65 -7.28
C ALA A 72 -2.86 8.09 -6.55
N HIS A 73 -3.15 9.39 -6.50
CA HIS A 73 -4.37 9.90 -5.88
C HIS A 73 -5.64 9.52 -6.64
N ALA A 74 -5.63 9.53 -7.98
CA ALA A 74 -6.80 9.13 -8.77
C ALA A 74 -7.15 7.64 -8.60
N VAL A 75 -6.14 6.78 -8.45
CA VAL A 75 -6.34 5.35 -8.19
C VAL A 75 -6.74 5.13 -6.73
N ALA A 76 -6.10 5.83 -5.79
CA ALA A 76 -6.43 5.73 -4.37
C ALA A 76 -7.88 6.17 -4.08
N ASP A 77 -8.37 7.22 -4.74
CA ASP A 77 -9.77 7.67 -4.63
C ASP A 77 -10.77 6.59 -5.08
N GLN A 78 -10.49 5.90 -6.19
CA GLN A 78 -11.31 4.76 -6.66
C GLN A 78 -11.30 3.59 -5.67
N LEU A 79 -10.20 3.39 -4.97
CA LEU A 79 -10.06 2.39 -3.91
C LEU A 79 -10.59 2.88 -2.55
N SER A 80 -11.06 4.13 -2.47
CA SER A 80 -11.44 4.78 -1.21
C SER A 80 -10.34 4.72 -0.14
N VAL A 81 -9.09 4.93 -0.59
CA VAL A 81 -7.90 5.03 0.24
C VAL A 81 -7.30 6.42 0.06
N GLU A 82 -6.76 6.99 1.12
CA GLU A 82 -5.90 8.17 1.04
C GLU A 82 -4.44 7.75 1.19
N VAL A 83 -3.56 8.36 0.39
CA VAL A 83 -2.11 8.15 0.48
C VAL A 83 -1.45 9.50 0.70
N ALA A 84 -0.73 9.66 1.82
CA ALA A 84 0.05 10.84 2.11
C ALA A 84 1.51 10.47 2.40
N VAL A 85 2.45 11.36 2.09
CA VAL A 85 3.84 11.21 2.56
C VAL A 85 3.87 11.56 4.04
N ALA A 86 4.30 10.62 4.88
CA ALA A 86 4.49 10.87 6.29
C ALA A 86 5.80 11.65 6.50
N ALA A 87 5.69 12.82 7.14
CA ALA A 87 6.83 13.62 7.59
C ALA A 87 7.64 12.92 8.69
#